data_AF-A0AAN6MK39-F1
#
_entry.id   AF-A0AAN6MK39-F1
#
_cell.length_a   1.000
_cell.length_b   1.000
_cell.length_c   1.000
_cell.angle_alpha   90.00
_cell.angle_beta   90.00
_cell.angle_gamma   90.00
#
_symmetry.space_group_name_H-M   'P 1'
#
loop_
_entity.id
_entity.type
_entity.pdbx_description
1 polymer ?
#
loop_
_entity_poly.entity_id
_entity_poly.type
_entity_poly.pdbx_seq_one_letter_code
_entity_poly.pdbx_strand_id
1 'polypeptide(L)'
;MARQALRKQTPAPAATPAARARPILPSITASTRPSEPEEPSPSDAVAVPTRQRGALVLGGNRNWNITNGAELEDNLHRIHTTIHAERPMATKRAYAPKQAEFRSFCQTRGFQDGETVTESKLLLFLEKEVVHRPLRGPSRKLVPGMPADEARLHWRSVRAYVTAITDLWQQQRTLGMNNHPSPRETTAREYIRTLQRQHAAQSRSVYTDKGQDTLLDGYSEPELRRIAEKLWGQTAESPAITEQCLRTLTDLLLSHYMLARGNDRRAAEISDLFTFEFPGEGPTRCMPLIFTTRGGKTNQHGRLETAGALRSRDPDMCLLGAL
;
A
#
# COMPACT_ATOMS: atom_id res chain seq x y z
N MET A 1 20.87 -20.17 -84.30
CA MET A 1 22.14 -20.88 -84.02
C MET A 1 22.84 -20.12 -82.91
N ALA A 2 23.24 -20.62 -81.75
CA ALA A 2 23.32 -21.96 -81.20
C ALA A 2 22.94 -21.92 -79.71
N ARG A 3 22.39 -23.02 -79.21
CA ARG A 3 22.08 -23.28 -77.80
C ARG A 3 23.40 -23.43 -77.01
N GLN A 4 23.46 -22.90 -75.80
CA GLN A 4 24.36 -23.45 -74.78
C GLN A 4 23.66 -23.57 -73.44
N ALA A 5 23.92 -24.71 -72.82
CA ALA A 5 23.09 -25.39 -71.86
C ALA A 5 23.42 -25.02 -70.41
N LEU A 6 22.43 -25.29 -69.56
CA LEU A 6 22.47 -25.30 -68.09
C LEU A 6 23.80 -25.79 -67.51
N ARG A 7 24.34 -25.02 -66.56
CA ARG A 7 25.17 -25.58 -65.48
C ARG A 7 24.42 -25.41 -64.17
N LYS A 8 23.84 -26.53 -63.70
CA LYS A 8 23.24 -26.69 -62.37
C LYS A 8 24.33 -26.42 -61.32
N GLN A 9 24.13 -25.44 -60.44
CA GLN A 9 24.89 -25.33 -59.20
C GLN A 9 24.13 -26.08 -58.11
N THR A 10 24.77 -27.14 -57.61
CA THR A 10 24.36 -27.94 -56.46
C THR A 10 24.54 -27.11 -55.19
N PRO A 11 23.61 -27.15 -54.21
CA PRO A 11 23.74 -26.39 -52.98
C PRO A 11 24.87 -26.92 -52.10
N ALA A 12 25.59 -26.01 -51.45
CA ALA A 12 26.63 -26.32 -50.48
C ALA A 12 26.04 -27.05 -49.26
N PRO A 13 26.78 -28.01 -48.65
CA PRO A 13 26.29 -28.77 -47.51
C PRO A 13 26.16 -27.89 -46.27
N ALA A 14 25.04 -28.08 -45.57
CA ALA A 14 24.70 -27.44 -44.31
C ALA A 14 25.83 -27.64 -43.28
N ALA A 15 26.32 -26.53 -42.73
CA ALA A 15 27.21 -26.55 -41.59
C ALA A 15 26.46 -27.08 -40.37
N THR A 16 26.90 -28.23 -39.87
CA THR A 16 26.49 -28.81 -38.59
C THR A 16 26.70 -27.77 -37.48
N PRO A 17 25.68 -27.44 -36.66
CA PRO A 17 25.90 -26.57 -35.52
C PRO A 17 26.75 -27.32 -34.50
N ALA A 18 27.94 -26.76 -34.21
CA ALA A 18 28.76 -27.18 -33.10
C ALA A 18 27.90 -27.14 -31.81
N ALA A 19 27.87 -28.26 -31.11
CA ALA A 19 27.20 -28.40 -29.82
C ALA A 19 27.78 -27.38 -28.82
N ARG A 20 27.09 -26.24 -28.68
CA ARG A 20 27.31 -25.33 -27.56
C ARG A 20 26.77 -26.01 -26.31
N ALA A 21 27.69 -26.37 -25.42
CA ALA A 21 27.39 -26.72 -24.05
C ALA A 21 26.41 -25.70 -23.46
N ARG A 22 25.26 -26.18 -22.99
CA ARG A 22 24.30 -25.36 -22.26
C ARG A 22 25.00 -24.83 -21.00
N PRO A 23 25.04 -23.51 -20.74
CA PRO A 23 25.29 -23.06 -19.39
C PRO A 23 24.10 -23.55 -18.54
N ILE A 24 24.41 -24.37 -17.54
CA ILE A 24 23.48 -24.78 -16.51
C ILE A 24 23.02 -23.49 -15.82
N LEU A 25 21.79 -23.05 -16.12
CA LEU A 25 21.09 -22.07 -15.31
C LEU A 25 20.99 -22.66 -13.89
N PRO A 26 21.46 -21.98 -12.84
CA PRO A 26 21.03 -22.34 -11.50
C PRO A 26 19.52 -22.15 -11.46
N SER A 27 18.81 -23.26 -11.27
CA SER A 27 17.39 -23.28 -10.94
C SER A 27 17.17 -22.31 -9.79
N ILE A 28 16.41 -21.24 -10.01
CA ILE A 28 15.95 -20.36 -8.93
C ILE A 28 14.95 -21.19 -8.14
N THR A 29 15.47 -21.94 -7.17
CA THR A 29 14.72 -22.52 -6.07
C THR A 29 13.99 -21.38 -5.38
N ALA A 30 12.68 -21.54 -5.24
CA ALA A 30 11.84 -20.72 -4.39
C ALA A 30 12.54 -20.45 -3.05
N SER A 31 12.73 -19.17 -2.74
CA SER A 31 13.32 -18.72 -1.48
C SER A 31 12.52 -19.31 -0.32
N THR A 32 13.16 -20.23 0.39
CA THR A 32 12.77 -20.77 1.69
C THR A 32 12.47 -19.62 2.65
N ARG A 33 11.28 -19.65 3.25
CA ARG A 33 10.95 -18.82 4.41
C ARG A 33 12.04 -18.97 5.48
N PRO A 34 12.43 -17.90 6.19
CA PRO A 34 13.10 -18.06 7.47
C PRO A 34 12.19 -18.86 8.39
N SER A 35 12.69 -19.99 8.88
CA SER A 35 12.08 -20.79 9.93
C SER A 35 11.86 -19.94 11.18
N GLU A 36 10.62 -19.91 11.64
CA GLU A 36 10.26 -19.45 12.99
C GLU A 36 11.06 -20.27 14.02
N PRO A 37 11.49 -19.70 15.16
CA PRO A 37 12.09 -20.48 16.23
C PRO A 37 11.04 -21.47 16.77
N GLU A 38 11.36 -22.76 16.76
CA GLU A 38 10.55 -23.84 17.33
C GLU A 38 10.17 -23.54 18.78
N GLU A 39 8.87 -23.58 19.08
CA GLU A 39 8.40 -23.73 20.46
C GLU A 39 8.87 -25.09 21.00
N PRO A 40 9.45 -25.15 22.22
CA PRO A 40 9.82 -26.43 22.81
C PRO A 40 8.57 -27.25 23.11
N SER A 41 8.53 -28.46 22.56
CA SER A 41 7.49 -29.46 22.80
C SER A 41 7.58 -30.03 24.23
N PRO A 42 6.45 -30.48 24.81
CA PRO A 42 6.35 -30.77 26.23
C PRO A 42 6.82 -32.20 26.53
N SER A 43 8.13 -32.41 26.65
CA SER A 43 8.64 -33.62 27.30
C SER A 43 10.03 -33.38 27.87
N ASP A 44 10.08 -32.79 29.07
CA ASP A 44 11.10 -33.10 30.05
C ASP A 44 10.48 -32.91 31.44
N ALA A 45 10.11 -34.04 32.04
CA ALA A 45 9.57 -34.10 33.38
C ALA A 45 10.66 -33.73 34.39
N VAL A 46 10.69 -32.46 34.79
CA VAL A 46 11.49 -32.02 35.94
C VAL A 46 10.80 -32.50 37.21
N ALA A 47 11.52 -33.33 37.96
CA ALA A 47 11.08 -33.92 39.22
C ALA A 47 10.59 -32.86 40.22
N VAL A 48 9.41 -33.12 40.77
CA VAL A 48 8.80 -32.35 41.88
C VAL A 48 9.64 -32.55 43.14
N PRO A 49 10.19 -31.50 43.79
CA PRO A 49 10.72 -31.62 45.13
C PRO A 49 9.58 -31.57 46.14
N THR A 50 9.64 -32.53 47.04
CA THR A 50 8.74 -32.78 48.16
C THR A 50 8.47 -31.53 49.00
N ARG A 51 7.18 -31.32 49.25
CA ARG A 51 6.55 -30.31 50.09
C ARG A 51 7.17 -30.25 51.50
N GLN A 52 7.97 -29.24 51.80
CA GLN A 52 8.19 -28.81 53.19
C GLN A 52 7.14 -27.76 53.57
N ARG A 53 6.37 -28.09 54.62
CA ARG A 53 5.48 -27.16 55.32
C ARG A 53 6.33 -26.06 55.95
N GLY A 54 6.16 -24.82 55.48
CA GLY A 54 6.75 -23.63 56.08
C GLY A 54 5.81 -22.43 55.91
N ALA A 55 5.36 -21.91 57.04
CA ALA A 55 4.76 -20.60 57.35
C ALA A 55 4.04 -19.78 56.24
N LEU A 56 2.81 -19.35 56.58
CA LEU A 56 2.04 -18.32 55.88
C LEU A 56 2.86 -17.04 55.67
N VAL A 57 3.45 -16.84 54.49
CA VAL A 57 3.91 -15.53 54.00
C VAL A 57 2.79 -14.93 53.15
N LEU A 58 1.73 -14.47 53.81
CA LEU A 58 0.60 -13.80 53.15
C LEU A 58 0.87 -12.31 52.81
N GLY A 59 2.01 -11.76 53.24
CA GLY A 59 2.35 -10.34 53.04
C GLY A 59 3.21 -10.04 51.79
N GLY A 60 4.24 -10.86 51.52
CA GLY A 60 5.21 -10.59 50.43
C GLY A 60 4.65 -10.84 49.03
N ASN A 61 3.82 -11.87 48.87
CA ASN A 61 3.29 -12.29 47.56
C ASN A 61 2.25 -11.32 47.00
N ARG A 62 1.45 -10.67 47.86
CA ARG A 62 0.49 -9.65 47.43
C ARG A 62 1.18 -8.39 46.95
N ASN A 63 2.18 -7.91 47.68
CA ASN A 63 2.89 -6.70 47.31
C ASN A 63 3.67 -6.90 46.00
N TRP A 64 4.33 -8.05 45.84
CA TRP A 64 5.00 -8.44 44.59
C TRP A 64 4.05 -8.53 43.39
N ASN A 65 2.88 -9.13 43.55
CA ASN A 65 1.88 -9.21 42.49
C ASN A 65 1.28 -7.84 42.14
N ILE A 66 1.15 -6.93 43.12
CA ILE A 66 0.71 -5.55 42.91
C ILE A 66 1.78 -4.75 42.15
N THR A 67 3.06 -4.85 42.53
CA THR A 67 4.15 -4.18 41.81
C THR A 67 4.30 -4.69 40.39
N ASN A 68 4.23 -6.00 40.17
CA ASN A 68 4.30 -6.57 38.83
C ASN A 68 3.08 -6.17 37.99
N GLY A 69 1.89 -6.14 38.59
CA GLY A 69 0.68 -5.67 37.91
C GLY A 69 0.79 -4.21 37.48
N ALA A 70 1.27 -3.33 38.36
CA ALA A 70 1.49 -1.93 38.04
C ALA A 70 2.55 -1.74 36.95
N GLU A 71 3.64 -2.52 36.98
CA GLU A 71 4.70 -2.48 35.97
C GLU A 71 4.21 -2.95 34.59
N LEU A 72 3.37 -3.99 34.54
CA LEU A 72 2.75 -4.46 33.30
C LEU A 72 1.85 -3.39 32.67
N GLU A 73 0.99 -2.78 33.47
CA GLU A 73 0.09 -1.71 33.00
C GLU A 73 0.86 -0.48 32.53
N ASP A 74 1.88 -0.05 33.28
CA ASP A 74 2.73 1.09 32.89
C ASP A 74 3.48 0.81 31.58
N ASN A 75 4.03 -0.40 31.43
CA ASN A 75 4.71 -0.78 30.19
C ASN A 75 3.75 -0.80 28.99
N LEU A 76 2.53 -1.33 29.16
CA LEU A 76 1.49 -1.29 28.13
C LEU A 76 1.14 0.15 27.73
N HIS A 77 0.91 1.03 28.72
CA HIS A 77 0.62 2.44 28.50
C HIS A 77 1.75 3.16 27.76
N ARG A 78 3.01 2.92 28.16
CA ARG A 78 4.20 3.50 27.55
C ARG A 78 4.35 3.07 26.09
N ILE A 79 4.29 1.77 25.81
CA ILE A 79 4.39 1.21 24.45
C ILE A 79 3.29 1.79 23.56
N HIS A 80 2.06 1.84 24.06
CA HIS A 80 0.92 2.37 23.32
C HIS A 80 1.08 3.87 23.02
N THR A 81 1.57 4.65 23.98
CA THR A 81 1.89 6.07 23.79
C THR A 81 2.92 6.26 22.69
N THR A 82 3.98 5.44 22.67
CA THR A 82 4.97 5.44 21.59
C THR A 82 4.35 5.09 20.24
N ILE A 83 3.52 4.04 20.17
CA ILE A 83 2.82 3.65 18.93
C ILE A 83 1.93 4.80 18.40
N HIS A 84 1.25 5.52 19.29
CA HIS A 84 0.43 6.67 18.91
C HIS A 84 1.27 7.87 18.47
N ALA A 85 2.42 8.12 19.11
CA ALA A 85 3.35 9.17 18.73
C ALA A 85 3.90 8.93 17.32
N GLU A 86 4.40 7.72 17.05
CA GLU A 86 5.00 7.30 15.78
C GLU A 86 3.99 7.07 14.63
N ARG A 87 2.69 7.16 14.93
CA ARG A 87 1.67 6.95 13.91
C ARG A 87 1.82 7.93 12.74
N PRO A 88 1.70 7.46 11.48
CA PRO A 88 1.74 8.32 10.30
C PRO A 88 0.76 9.49 10.39
N MET A 89 1.25 10.71 10.13
CA MET A 89 0.45 11.94 10.17
C MET A 89 -0.80 11.87 9.28
N ALA A 90 -0.71 11.19 8.13
CA ALA A 90 -1.85 10.95 7.25
C ALA A 90 -2.99 10.19 7.95
N THR A 91 -2.66 9.19 8.78
CA THR A 91 -3.64 8.41 9.56
C THR A 91 -4.26 9.28 10.65
N LYS A 92 -3.46 10.08 11.37
CA LYS A 92 -3.97 11.03 12.38
C LYS A 92 -4.99 12.00 11.76
N ARG A 93 -4.63 12.64 10.63
CA ARG A 93 -5.51 13.54 9.88
C ARG A 93 -6.77 12.86 9.34
N ALA A 94 -6.69 11.60 8.92
CA ALA A 94 -7.84 10.87 8.38
C ALA A 94 -8.84 10.42 9.46
N TYR A 95 -8.34 10.06 10.66
CA TYR A 95 -9.15 9.49 11.74
C TYR A 95 -9.76 10.56 12.65
N ALA A 96 -9.00 11.60 13.00
CA ALA A 96 -9.43 12.66 13.91
C ALA A 96 -10.85 13.22 13.62
N PRO A 97 -11.20 13.64 12.37
CA PRO A 97 -12.54 14.15 12.10
C PRO A 97 -13.64 13.10 12.31
N LYS A 98 -13.36 11.83 11.99
CA LYS A 98 -14.34 10.74 12.13
C LYS A 98 -14.59 10.39 13.59
N GLN A 99 -13.52 10.40 14.39
CA GLN A 99 -13.60 10.22 15.83
C GLN A 99 -14.35 11.39 16.49
N ALA A 100 -14.09 12.63 16.08
CA ALA A 100 -14.81 13.80 16.58
C ALA A 100 -16.31 13.75 16.26
N GLU A 101 -16.70 13.35 15.06
CA GLU A 101 -18.11 13.15 14.69
C GLU A 101 -18.79 12.09 15.57
N PHE A 102 -18.11 10.97 15.83
CA PHE A 102 -18.65 9.93 16.72
C PHE A 102 -18.82 10.42 18.17
N ARG A 103 -17.84 11.17 18.69
CA ARG A 103 -17.93 11.76 20.04
C ARG A 103 -19.08 12.75 20.14
N SER A 104 -19.20 13.65 19.17
CA SER A 104 -20.32 14.60 19.09
C SER A 104 -21.66 13.89 19.03
N PHE A 105 -21.79 12.83 18.23
CA PHE A 105 -22.99 11.99 18.19
C PHE A 105 -23.32 11.39 19.56
N CYS A 106 -22.32 10.87 20.29
CA CYS A 106 -22.53 10.32 21.62
C CYS A 106 -23.00 11.38 22.63
N GLN A 107 -22.39 12.57 22.58
CA GLN A 107 -22.77 13.71 23.42
C GLN A 107 -24.21 14.16 23.14
N THR A 108 -24.59 14.34 21.88
CA THR A 108 -25.95 14.73 21.47
C THR A 108 -27.01 13.70 21.87
N ARG A 109 -26.66 12.41 21.85
CA ARG A 109 -27.58 11.33 22.25
C ARG A 109 -27.68 11.15 23.77
N GLY A 110 -26.73 11.66 24.54
CA GLY A 110 -26.72 11.56 26.00
C GLY A 110 -26.59 10.13 26.51
N PHE A 111 -25.75 9.29 25.88
CA PHE A 111 -25.52 7.93 26.37
C PHE A 111 -24.91 7.94 27.78
N GLN A 112 -25.34 7.02 28.64
CA GLN A 112 -24.92 6.96 30.05
C GLN A 112 -23.41 6.76 30.24
N ASP A 113 -22.81 5.93 29.39
CA ASP A 113 -21.38 5.64 29.29
C ASP A 113 -20.63 6.64 28.39
N GLY A 114 -21.26 7.76 28.03
CA GLY A 114 -20.68 8.85 27.26
C GLY A 114 -20.11 8.42 25.92
N GLU A 115 -18.84 8.75 25.69
CA GLU A 115 -18.10 8.49 24.44
C GLU A 115 -17.53 7.06 24.33
N THR A 116 -17.81 6.19 25.31
CA THR A 116 -17.34 4.80 25.30
C THR A 116 -17.83 4.09 24.04
N VAL A 117 -16.90 3.54 23.27
CA VAL A 117 -17.20 2.90 21.99
C VAL A 117 -17.74 1.49 22.22
N THR A 118 -18.90 1.20 21.64
CA THR A 118 -19.49 -0.14 21.59
C THR A 118 -19.89 -0.48 20.15
N GLU A 119 -20.06 -1.76 19.82
CA GLU A 119 -20.54 -2.16 18.48
C GLU A 119 -21.91 -1.54 18.18
N SER A 120 -22.84 -1.56 19.14
CA SER A 120 -24.18 -1.00 19.00
C SER A 120 -24.17 0.50 18.71
N LYS A 121 -23.35 1.28 19.43
CA LYS A 121 -23.22 2.73 19.17
C LYS A 121 -22.60 2.99 17.81
N LEU A 122 -21.57 2.22 17.44
CA LEU A 122 -20.95 2.33 16.12
C LEU A 122 -21.99 2.09 15.01
N LEU A 123 -22.75 1.00 15.08
CA LEU A 123 -23.76 0.68 14.07
C LEU A 123 -24.86 1.74 14.00
N LEU A 124 -25.35 2.20 15.15
CA LEU A 124 -26.36 3.27 15.20
C LEU A 124 -25.83 4.57 14.59
N PHE A 125 -24.59 4.94 14.90
CA PHE A 125 -23.94 6.10 14.32
C PHE A 125 -23.80 5.97 12.79
N LEU A 126 -23.36 4.80 12.29
CA LEU A 126 -23.22 4.57 10.86
C LEU A 126 -24.56 4.73 10.14
N GLU A 127 -25.61 4.09 10.65
CA GLU A 127 -26.94 4.12 10.06
C GLU A 127 -27.56 5.52 10.09
N LYS A 128 -27.43 6.25 11.20
CA LYS A 128 -28.12 7.54 11.38
C LYS A 128 -27.35 8.74 10.84
N GLU A 129 -26.02 8.75 10.92
CA GLU A 129 -25.20 9.95 10.66
C GLU A 129 -24.24 9.81 9.46
N VAL A 130 -23.97 8.60 8.97
CA VAL A 130 -22.89 8.37 7.99
C VAL A 130 -23.39 7.82 6.65
N VAL A 131 -24.21 6.77 6.65
CA VAL A 131 -24.56 6.04 5.42
C VAL A 131 -25.56 6.82 4.57
N HIS A 132 -26.62 7.34 5.19
CA HIS A 132 -27.73 7.98 4.47
C HIS A 132 -27.60 9.49 4.31
N ARG A 133 -26.51 10.09 4.80
CA ARG A 133 -26.31 11.54 4.67
C ARG A 133 -25.81 11.95 3.28
N PRO A 134 -26.18 13.14 2.80
CA PRO A 134 -25.59 13.70 1.59
C PRO A 134 -24.09 13.98 1.78
N LEU A 135 -23.35 14.02 0.67
CA LEU A 135 -21.94 14.42 0.70
C LEU A 135 -21.81 15.87 1.17
N ARG A 136 -20.89 16.11 2.11
CA ARG A 136 -20.63 17.45 2.68
C ARG A 136 -19.75 18.35 1.78
N GLY A 137 -19.52 17.95 0.54
CA GLY A 137 -18.70 18.71 -0.40
C GLY A 137 -18.59 18.04 -1.77
N PRO A 138 -18.09 18.77 -2.78
CA PRO A 138 -17.93 18.25 -4.13
C PRO A 138 -16.93 17.09 -4.12
N SER A 139 -17.37 15.92 -4.56
CA SER A 139 -16.49 14.78 -4.79
C SER A 139 -16.02 14.79 -6.23
N ARG A 140 -14.72 14.64 -6.49
CA ARG A 140 -14.21 14.38 -7.86
C ARG A 140 -14.79 13.10 -8.46
N LYS A 141 -15.31 12.21 -7.62
CA LYS A 141 -15.95 10.95 -8.02
C LYS A 141 -17.47 11.05 -8.08
N LEU A 142 -18.05 12.25 -8.02
CA LEU A 142 -19.47 12.41 -8.30
C LEU A 142 -19.72 12.02 -9.76
N VAL A 143 -20.80 11.31 -10.02
CA VAL A 143 -21.27 11.11 -11.40
C VAL A 143 -21.67 12.49 -11.94
N PRO A 144 -21.16 12.91 -13.12
CA PRO A 144 -21.58 14.15 -13.74
C PRO A 144 -23.10 14.21 -13.88
N GLY A 145 -23.73 15.26 -13.35
CA GLY A 145 -25.19 15.44 -13.37
C GLY A 145 -25.96 14.88 -12.16
N MET A 146 -25.30 14.19 -11.22
CA MET A 146 -25.93 13.80 -9.95
C MET A 146 -26.00 15.01 -9.01
N PRO A 147 -27.18 15.34 -8.45
CA PRO A 147 -27.28 16.44 -7.51
C PRO A 147 -26.63 16.06 -6.17
N ALA A 148 -25.98 17.04 -5.52
CA ALA A 148 -25.09 16.80 -4.37
C ALA A 148 -25.82 16.25 -3.13
N ASP A 149 -27.12 16.50 -3.04
CA ASP A 149 -28.05 16.05 -2.02
C ASP A 149 -28.47 14.57 -2.17
N GLU A 150 -28.32 13.98 -3.36
CA GLU A 150 -28.53 12.55 -3.61
C GLU A 150 -27.23 11.73 -3.47
N ALA A 151 -26.08 12.38 -3.65
CA ALA A 151 -24.80 11.69 -3.52
C ALA A 151 -24.56 11.23 -2.08
N ARG A 152 -24.36 9.91 -1.90
CA ARG A 152 -24.09 9.28 -0.60
C ARG A 152 -22.62 8.86 -0.46
N LEU A 153 -22.21 8.59 0.79
CA LEU A 153 -20.87 8.07 1.05
C LEU A 153 -20.70 6.67 0.45
N HIS A 154 -19.61 6.47 -0.28
CA HIS A 154 -19.24 5.14 -0.77
C HIS A 154 -18.90 4.19 0.39
N TRP A 155 -19.19 2.88 0.28
CA TRP A 155 -18.91 1.88 1.33
C TRP A 155 -17.46 1.92 1.86
N ARG A 156 -16.50 2.29 1.00
CA ARG A 156 -15.08 2.46 1.38
C ARG A 156 -14.89 3.57 2.42
N SER A 157 -15.64 4.66 2.32
CA SER A 157 -15.65 5.76 3.29
C SER A 157 -16.30 5.33 4.61
N VAL A 158 -17.40 4.57 4.55
CA VAL A 158 -18.04 3.97 5.74
C VAL A 158 -17.07 3.04 6.48
N ARG A 159 -16.32 2.20 5.75
CA ARG A 159 -15.25 1.37 6.32
C ARG A 159 -14.15 2.20 6.99
N ALA A 160 -13.85 3.39 6.49
CA ALA A 160 -12.89 4.29 7.12
C ALA A 160 -13.41 4.84 8.47
N TYR A 161 -14.72 5.08 8.61
CA TYR A 161 -15.35 5.40 9.92
C TYR A 161 -15.20 4.23 10.88
N VAL A 162 -15.57 3.02 10.47
CA VAL A 162 -15.39 1.82 11.30
C VAL A 162 -13.95 1.68 11.77
N THR A 163 -12.98 1.88 10.88
CA THR A 163 -11.56 1.75 11.21
C THR A 163 -11.11 2.84 12.20
N ALA A 164 -11.52 4.10 11.99
CA ALA A 164 -11.19 5.20 12.89
C ALA A 164 -11.84 5.08 14.27
N ILE A 165 -13.06 4.53 14.35
CA ILE A 165 -13.77 4.33 15.63
C ILE A 165 -13.25 3.07 16.34
N THR A 166 -12.87 2.02 15.61
CA THR A 166 -12.16 0.87 16.19
C THR A 166 -10.83 1.30 16.81
N ASP A 167 -10.13 2.24 16.17
CA ASP A 167 -8.92 2.82 16.71
C ASP A 167 -9.17 3.63 17.99
N LEU A 168 -10.28 4.38 18.07
CA LEU A 168 -10.69 5.05 19.30
C LEU A 168 -11.00 4.03 20.40
N TRP A 169 -11.67 2.93 20.08
CA TRP A 169 -11.90 1.83 21.03
C TRP A 169 -10.60 1.22 21.55
N GLN A 170 -9.61 0.99 20.67
CA GLN A 170 -8.29 0.49 21.09
C GLN A 170 -7.65 1.43 22.12
N GLN A 171 -7.72 2.74 21.88
CA GLN A 171 -7.22 3.74 22.83
C GLN A 171 -7.96 3.67 24.18
N GLN A 172 -9.29 3.61 24.16
CA GLN A 172 -10.10 3.53 25.38
C GLN A 172 -9.81 2.24 26.16
N ARG A 173 -9.60 1.12 25.46
CA ARG A 173 -9.28 -0.16 26.09
C ARG A 173 -7.91 -0.16 26.73
N THR A 174 -6.89 0.39 26.07
CA THR A 174 -5.54 0.48 26.65
C THR A 174 -5.51 1.37 27.90
N LEU A 175 -6.32 2.43 27.93
CA LEU A 175 -6.46 3.32 29.09
C LEU A 175 -7.37 2.75 30.20
N GLY A 176 -7.83 1.50 30.07
CA GLY A 176 -8.73 0.87 31.04
C GLY A 176 -10.14 1.48 31.11
N MET A 177 -10.51 2.36 30.16
CA MET A 177 -11.80 3.05 30.13
C MET A 177 -12.91 2.21 29.48
N ASN A 178 -12.55 1.20 28.69
CA ASN A 178 -13.50 0.42 27.91
C ASN A 178 -13.22 -1.09 27.99
N ASN A 179 -14.16 -1.82 28.59
CA ASN A 179 -14.12 -3.27 28.78
C ASN A 179 -14.98 -4.05 27.77
N HIS A 180 -15.56 -3.37 26.78
CA HIS A 180 -16.40 -4.00 25.76
C HIS A 180 -15.55 -4.73 24.70
N PRO A 181 -16.12 -5.78 24.05
CA PRO A 181 -15.49 -6.44 22.91
C PRO A 181 -15.25 -5.47 21.76
N SER A 182 -14.45 -5.88 20.77
CA SER A 182 -14.10 -4.99 19.68
C SER A 182 -15.35 -4.62 18.86
N PRO A 183 -15.57 -3.33 18.54
CA PRO A 183 -16.75 -2.90 17.79
C PRO A 183 -16.75 -3.37 16.33
N ARG A 184 -15.74 -4.14 15.92
CA ARG A 184 -15.53 -4.61 14.54
C ARG A 184 -15.52 -6.13 14.44
N GLU A 185 -16.18 -6.87 15.33
CA GLU A 185 -16.15 -8.33 15.33
C GLU A 185 -17.02 -8.94 14.22
N THR A 186 -18.34 -8.83 14.31
CA THR A 186 -19.25 -9.64 13.48
C THR A 186 -20.23 -8.76 12.72
N THR A 187 -21.10 -8.05 13.43
CA THR A 187 -22.22 -7.30 12.85
C THR A 187 -21.72 -6.13 12.01
N ALA A 188 -20.73 -5.37 12.51
CA ALA A 188 -20.12 -4.28 11.75
C ALA A 188 -19.44 -4.78 10.45
N ARG A 189 -18.86 -5.98 10.45
CA ARG A 189 -18.24 -6.57 9.25
C ARG A 189 -19.30 -7.00 8.23
N GLU A 190 -20.38 -7.61 8.70
CA GLU A 190 -21.51 -7.99 7.86
C GLU A 190 -22.20 -6.79 7.24
N TYR A 191 -22.43 -5.74 8.02
CA TYR A 191 -23.02 -4.50 7.53
C TYR A 191 -22.19 -3.87 6.40
N ILE A 192 -20.86 -3.82 6.54
CA ILE A 192 -19.96 -3.36 5.46
C ILE A 192 -20.07 -4.26 4.21
N ARG A 193 -20.17 -5.59 4.37
CA ARG A 193 -20.38 -6.52 3.24
C ARG A 193 -21.72 -6.29 2.55
N THR A 194 -22.77 -5.95 3.31
CA THR A 194 -24.08 -5.60 2.75
C THR A 194 -24.00 -4.32 1.91
N LEU A 195 -23.35 -3.26 2.44
CA LEU A 195 -23.12 -2.02 1.68
C LEU A 195 -22.30 -2.27 0.41
N GLN A 196 -21.27 -3.12 0.47
CA GLN A 196 -20.51 -3.51 -0.73
C GLN A 196 -21.40 -4.13 -1.81
N ARG A 197 -22.30 -5.04 -1.44
CA ARG A 197 -23.22 -5.69 -2.36
C ARG A 197 -24.22 -4.69 -2.96
N GLN A 198 -24.76 -3.79 -2.14
CA GLN A 198 -25.69 -2.74 -2.59
C GLN A 198 -25.03 -1.79 -3.59
N HIS A 199 -23.83 -1.29 -3.28
CA HIS A 199 -23.08 -0.44 -4.21
C HIS A 199 -22.76 -1.16 -5.52
N ALA A 200 -22.36 -2.44 -5.46
CA ALA A 200 -22.10 -3.23 -6.66
C ALA A 200 -23.37 -3.46 -7.50
N ALA A 201 -24.52 -3.70 -6.87
CA ALA A 201 -25.81 -3.83 -7.54
C ALA A 201 -26.22 -2.50 -8.21
N GLN A 202 -26.06 -1.38 -7.52
CA GLN A 202 -26.33 -0.04 -8.05
C GLN A 202 -25.43 0.29 -9.24
N SER A 203 -24.13 0.00 -9.17
CA SER A 203 -23.23 0.21 -10.31
C SER A 203 -23.64 -0.62 -11.54
N ARG A 204 -24.14 -1.84 -11.33
CA ARG A 204 -24.67 -2.65 -12.43
C ARG A 204 -25.96 -2.08 -13.01
N SER A 205 -26.89 -1.62 -12.16
CA SER A 205 -28.17 -1.08 -12.64
C SER A 205 -28.01 0.24 -13.39
N VAL A 206 -26.99 1.03 -13.04
CA VAL A 206 -26.66 2.31 -13.71
C VAL A 206 -25.68 2.09 -14.88
N TYR A 207 -25.32 0.85 -15.20
CA TYR A 207 -24.37 0.52 -16.28
C TYR A 207 -23.06 1.29 -16.19
N THR A 208 -22.52 1.45 -14.97
CA THR A 208 -21.23 2.12 -14.78
C THR A 208 -20.17 1.45 -15.66
N ASP A 209 -19.41 2.27 -16.38
CA ASP A 209 -18.32 1.78 -17.22
C ASP A 209 -17.31 1.00 -16.37
N LYS A 210 -17.02 -0.24 -16.81
CA LYS A 210 -16.05 -1.12 -16.16
C LYS A 210 -14.61 -0.75 -16.49
N GLY A 211 -14.40 0.04 -17.55
CA GLY A 211 -13.11 0.60 -17.95
C GLY A 211 -12.68 1.81 -17.12
N GLN A 212 -13.63 2.49 -16.46
CA GLN A 212 -13.35 3.64 -15.59
C GLN A 212 -12.45 3.25 -14.41
N ASP A 213 -11.53 4.14 -14.01
CA ASP A 213 -10.54 3.90 -12.94
C ASP A 213 -9.63 2.65 -13.22
N THR A 214 -9.54 2.17 -14.48
CA THR A 214 -8.65 1.06 -14.89
C THR A 214 -7.48 1.54 -15.76
N LEU A 215 -6.66 0.62 -16.26
CA LEU A 215 -5.59 0.91 -17.22
C LEU A 215 -6.10 1.57 -18.52
N LEU A 216 -7.38 1.39 -18.85
CA LEU A 216 -8.02 2.01 -20.02
C LEU A 216 -8.33 3.51 -19.82
N ASP A 217 -8.33 3.98 -18.57
CA ASP A 217 -8.56 5.38 -18.17
C ASP A 217 -7.24 6.19 -18.11
N GLY A 218 -6.12 5.57 -18.54
CA GLY A 218 -4.81 6.20 -18.64
C GLY A 218 -4.53 6.78 -20.02
N TYR A 219 -3.35 7.38 -20.18
CA TYR A 219 -2.86 7.75 -21.51
C TYR A 219 -2.44 6.50 -22.30
N SER A 220 -2.65 6.55 -23.60
CA SER A 220 -2.05 5.62 -24.57
C SER A 220 -0.58 5.97 -24.84
N GLU A 221 0.18 5.05 -25.42
CA GLU A 221 1.59 5.31 -25.79
C GLU A 221 1.74 6.52 -26.76
N PRO A 222 0.88 6.70 -27.78
CA PRO A 222 0.93 7.90 -28.61
C PRO A 222 0.61 9.19 -27.85
N GLU A 223 -0.28 9.14 -26.86
CA GLU A 223 -0.60 10.30 -26.02
C GLU A 223 0.56 10.64 -25.09
N LEU A 224 1.21 9.64 -24.49
CA LEU A 224 2.42 9.83 -23.70
C LEU A 224 3.52 10.49 -24.52
N ARG A 225 3.75 10.00 -25.74
CA ARG A 225 4.70 10.58 -26.69
C ARG A 225 4.38 12.05 -26.97
N ARG A 226 3.12 12.38 -27.27
CA ARG A 226 2.71 13.79 -27.49
C ARG A 226 2.96 14.69 -26.28
N ILE A 227 2.76 14.15 -25.07
CA ILE A 227 3.07 14.90 -23.83
C ILE A 227 4.59 15.13 -23.73
N ALA A 228 5.41 14.11 -23.99
CA ALA A 228 6.86 14.22 -23.97
C ALA A 228 7.39 15.20 -25.02
N GLU A 229 6.94 15.09 -26.27
CA GLU A 229 7.29 16.00 -27.38
C GLU A 229 6.95 17.45 -27.02
N LYS A 230 5.78 17.68 -26.40
CA LYS A 230 5.38 19.02 -25.97
C LYS A 230 6.28 19.56 -24.86
N LEU A 231 6.65 18.74 -23.88
CA LEU A 231 7.56 19.14 -22.80
C LEU A 231 8.95 19.47 -23.36
N TRP A 232 9.48 18.64 -24.26
CA TRP A 232 10.74 18.91 -24.96
C TRP A 232 10.67 20.19 -25.80
N GLY A 233 9.62 20.40 -26.59
CA GLY A 233 9.44 21.64 -27.37
C GLY A 233 9.46 22.90 -26.50
N GLN A 234 8.81 22.86 -25.34
CA GLN A 234 8.80 23.97 -24.39
C GLN A 234 10.18 24.28 -23.79
N THR A 235 11.05 23.27 -23.63
CA THR A 235 12.44 23.51 -23.20
C THR A 235 13.24 24.31 -24.25
N ALA A 236 12.97 24.09 -25.54
CA ALA A 236 13.65 24.81 -26.62
C ALA A 236 13.13 26.24 -26.79
N GLU A 237 11.82 26.46 -26.59
CA GLU A 237 11.17 27.75 -26.82
C GLU A 237 11.34 28.73 -25.65
N SER A 238 11.43 28.24 -24.41
CA SER A 238 11.43 29.09 -23.23
C SER A 238 12.42 28.60 -22.16
N PRO A 239 13.62 29.22 -22.09
CA PRO A 239 14.64 28.88 -21.09
C PRO A 239 14.15 29.01 -19.64
N ALA A 240 13.20 29.93 -19.38
CA ALA A 240 12.68 30.19 -18.04
C ALA A 240 11.86 29.03 -17.46
N ILE A 241 11.28 28.17 -18.30
CA ILE A 241 10.46 27.02 -17.86
C ILE A 241 11.14 25.66 -18.09
N THR A 242 12.39 25.66 -18.57
CA THR A 242 13.09 24.45 -19.00
C THR A 242 13.22 23.44 -17.86
N GLU A 243 13.65 23.89 -16.68
CA GLU A 243 13.78 23.03 -15.50
C GLU A 243 12.45 22.39 -15.10
N GLN A 244 11.36 23.17 -15.11
CA GLN A 244 10.03 22.67 -14.74
C GLN A 244 9.53 21.65 -15.77
N CYS A 245 9.82 21.84 -17.05
CA CYS A 245 9.46 20.91 -18.11
C CYS A 245 10.23 19.60 -18.00
N LEU A 246 11.56 19.65 -17.84
CA LEU A 246 12.41 18.47 -17.66
C LEU A 246 12.05 17.71 -16.38
N ARG A 247 11.85 18.41 -15.25
CA ARG A 247 11.41 17.80 -13.99
C ARG A 247 10.06 17.08 -14.15
N THR A 248 9.12 17.68 -14.88
CA THR A 248 7.80 17.08 -15.15
C THR A 248 7.92 15.86 -16.06
N LEU A 249 8.78 15.93 -17.08
CA LEU A 249 9.06 14.82 -17.98
C LEU A 249 9.68 13.64 -17.22
N THR A 250 10.72 13.89 -16.43
CA THR A 250 11.39 12.87 -15.61
C THR A 250 10.42 12.25 -14.61
N ASP A 251 9.61 13.05 -13.91
CA ASP A 251 8.57 12.54 -13.01
C ASP A 251 7.59 11.63 -13.76
N LEU A 252 7.10 12.05 -14.93
CA LEU A 252 6.17 11.28 -15.77
C LEU A 252 6.78 9.95 -16.22
N LEU A 253 8.02 9.96 -16.73
CA LEU A 253 8.72 8.78 -17.22
C LEU A 253 9.12 7.81 -16.09
N LEU A 254 9.48 8.33 -14.90
CA LEU A 254 9.65 7.52 -13.69
C LEU A 254 8.34 6.81 -13.33
N SER A 255 7.19 7.50 -13.45
CA SER A 255 5.89 6.88 -13.20
C SER A 255 5.56 5.80 -14.23
N HIS A 256 5.92 6.03 -15.49
CA HIS A 256 5.57 5.16 -16.59
C HIS A 256 6.40 3.88 -16.60
N TYR A 257 7.73 4.01 -16.62
CA TYR A 257 8.63 2.88 -16.78
C TYR A 257 8.90 2.12 -15.49
N MET A 258 8.99 2.83 -14.35
CA MET A 258 9.29 2.20 -13.06
C MET A 258 8.03 1.94 -12.22
N LEU A 259 6.84 2.35 -12.70
CA LEU A 259 5.57 2.27 -11.97
C LEU A 259 5.64 2.88 -10.56
N ALA A 260 6.56 3.83 -10.38
CA ALA A 260 6.84 4.43 -9.09
C ALA A 260 5.68 5.33 -8.65
N ARG A 261 5.24 5.20 -7.40
CA ARG A 261 4.16 6.04 -6.88
C ARG A 261 4.66 7.47 -6.71
N GLY A 262 3.78 8.45 -6.91
CA GLY A 262 4.17 9.86 -6.83
C GLY A 262 4.75 10.27 -5.46
N ASN A 263 4.40 9.58 -4.37
CA ASN A 263 5.05 9.82 -3.08
C ASN A 263 6.52 9.40 -3.07
N ASP A 264 6.82 8.26 -3.67
CA ASP A 264 8.14 7.65 -3.67
C ASP A 264 9.04 8.41 -4.68
N ARG A 265 8.48 8.81 -5.83
CA ARG A 265 9.17 9.66 -6.83
C ARG A 265 9.58 11.03 -6.28
N ARG A 266 8.72 11.69 -5.50
CA ARG A 266 9.03 13.00 -4.91
C ARG A 266 10.03 12.94 -3.75
N ALA A 267 10.16 11.78 -3.12
CA ALA A 267 11.12 11.55 -2.06
C ALA A 267 12.45 10.99 -2.58
N ALA A 268 12.53 10.63 -3.87
CA ALA A 268 13.72 10.08 -4.47
C ALA A 268 14.84 11.11 -4.49
N GLU A 269 16.03 10.68 -4.05
CA GLU A 269 17.25 11.44 -4.13
C GLU A 269 18.09 10.97 -5.32
N ILE A 270 19.07 11.77 -5.76
CA ILE A 270 20.01 11.34 -6.80
C ILE A 270 20.85 10.14 -6.32
N SER A 271 21.11 10.04 -5.02
CA SER A 271 21.79 8.90 -4.37
C SER A 271 21.01 7.58 -4.49
N ASP A 272 19.69 7.64 -4.68
CA ASP A 272 18.83 6.48 -4.90
C ASP A 272 18.90 5.96 -6.34
N LEU A 273 19.53 6.72 -7.24
CA LEU A 273 19.66 6.43 -8.65
C LEU A 273 21.09 6.02 -8.98
N PHE A 274 21.24 4.90 -9.68
CA PHE A 274 22.53 4.47 -10.19
C PHE A 274 22.39 3.69 -11.48
N THR A 275 23.51 3.56 -12.19
CA THR A 275 23.59 2.75 -13.41
C THR A 275 24.76 1.79 -13.27
N PHE A 276 24.59 0.58 -13.79
CA PHE A 276 25.69 -0.38 -13.94
C PHE A 276 25.49 -1.17 -15.22
N GLU A 277 26.56 -1.78 -15.71
CA GLU A 277 26.51 -2.50 -16.99
C GLU A 277 25.80 -3.83 -16.84
N PHE A 278 24.86 -4.11 -17.74
CA PHE A 278 24.20 -5.41 -17.87
C PHE A 278 24.89 -6.17 -19.02
N PRO A 279 25.89 -7.01 -18.72
CA PRO A 279 26.66 -7.68 -19.76
C PRO A 279 25.79 -8.69 -20.51
N GLY A 280 25.85 -8.66 -21.85
CA GLY A 280 25.09 -9.57 -22.71
C GLY A 280 23.62 -9.18 -22.95
N GLU A 281 23.13 -8.10 -22.35
CA GLU A 281 21.79 -7.56 -22.60
C GLU A 281 21.79 -6.65 -23.85
N GLY A 282 21.88 -7.28 -25.03
CA GLY A 282 21.73 -6.62 -26.32
C GLY A 282 23.04 -6.42 -27.11
N PRO A 283 22.93 -5.92 -28.37
CA PRO A 283 24.08 -5.76 -29.27
C PRO A 283 25.00 -4.58 -28.90
N THR A 284 24.52 -3.66 -28.06
CA THR A 284 25.26 -2.49 -27.57
C THR A 284 25.33 -2.52 -26.05
N ARG A 285 26.31 -1.81 -25.47
CA ARG A 285 26.43 -1.65 -24.01
C ARG A 285 25.11 -1.19 -23.38
N CYS A 286 24.60 -1.99 -22.43
CA CYS A 286 23.34 -1.75 -21.74
C CYS A 286 23.60 -1.17 -20.34
N MET A 287 23.13 0.07 -20.13
CA MET A 287 23.25 0.80 -18.87
C MET A 287 21.85 1.25 -18.42
N PRO A 288 21.08 0.39 -17.75
CA PRO A 288 19.78 0.79 -17.20
C PRO A 288 19.94 1.86 -16.12
N LEU A 289 18.89 2.66 -15.96
CA LEU A 289 18.70 3.45 -14.75
C LEU A 289 18.05 2.55 -13.70
N ILE A 290 18.70 2.44 -12.54
CA ILE A 290 18.21 1.71 -11.38
C ILE A 290 17.80 2.72 -10.33
N PHE A 291 16.59 2.55 -9.81
CA PHE A 291 16.05 3.31 -8.70
C PHE A 291 15.84 2.38 -7.52
N THR A 292 16.49 2.68 -6.40
CA THR A 292 16.30 1.95 -5.15
C THR A 292 15.62 2.82 -4.11
N THR A 293 14.63 2.28 -3.41
CA THR A 293 14.04 2.97 -2.26
C THR A 293 13.96 2.03 -1.06
N ARG A 294 14.11 2.62 0.12
CA ARG A 294 13.85 1.96 1.42
C ARG A 294 12.64 2.55 2.13
N GLY A 295 12.01 3.55 1.55
CA GLY A 295 10.94 4.31 2.17
C GLY A 295 9.77 4.49 1.21
N GLY A 296 8.58 4.16 1.69
CA GLY A 296 7.37 4.41 0.93
C GLY A 296 6.13 4.21 1.78
N LYS A 297 4.97 4.58 1.24
CA LYS A 297 3.70 4.47 1.98
C LYS A 297 3.45 3.06 2.54
N THR A 298 3.79 2.04 1.75
CA THR A 298 3.67 0.61 2.11
C THR A 298 4.96 0.01 2.66
N ASN A 299 6.07 0.73 2.55
CA ASN A 299 7.39 0.31 2.96
C ASN A 299 7.89 1.24 4.07
N GLN A 300 7.28 1.13 5.24
CA GLN A 300 7.61 1.94 6.42
C GLN A 300 8.77 1.37 7.23
N HIS A 301 9.24 0.16 6.88
CA HIS A 301 10.20 -0.62 7.67
C HIS A 301 11.58 -0.72 6.99
N GLY A 302 11.88 0.10 5.99
CA GLY A 302 13.22 0.12 5.41
C GLY A 302 13.54 -0.99 4.42
N ARG A 303 12.54 -1.76 3.93
CA ARG A 303 12.79 -2.87 3.01
C ARG A 303 13.41 -2.33 1.73
N LEU A 304 14.47 -2.95 1.22
CA LEU A 304 15.00 -2.56 -0.08
C LEU A 304 14.01 -2.93 -1.19
N GLU A 305 13.57 -1.94 -1.96
CA GLU A 305 12.80 -2.09 -3.18
C GLU A 305 13.60 -1.51 -4.34
N THR A 306 13.52 -2.13 -5.51
CA THR A 306 14.31 -1.75 -6.68
C THR A 306 13.42 -1.77 -7.91
N ALA A 307 13.50 -0.71 -8.71
CA ALA A 307 12.93 -0.62 -10.04
C ALA A 307 14.03 -0.27 -11.04
N GLY A 308 13.87 -0.72 -12.28
CA GLY A 308 14.85 -0.48 -13.34
C GLY A 308 14.15 -0.08 -14.62
N ALA A 309 14.76 0.82 -15.38
CA ALA A 309 14.33 1.18 -16.72
C ALA A 309 15.50 1.08 -17.70
N LEU A 310 15.30 0.37 -18.80
CA LEU A 310 16.25 0.33 -19.91
C LEU A 310 16.16 1.62 -20.74
N ARG A 311 17.22 1.92 -21.49
CA ARG A 311 17.20 3.05 -22.42
C ARG A 311 16.17 2.81 -23.51
N SER A 312 15.29 3.79 -23.74
CA SER A 312 14.35 3.74 -24.86
C SER A 312 15.11 3.85 -26.18
N ARG A 313 14.62 3.16 -27.22
CA ARG A 313 15.07 3.37 -28.60
C ARG A 313 14.75 4.79 -29.07
N ASP A 314 13.65 5.34 -28.58
CA ASP A 314 13.20 6.68 -28.86
C ASP A 314 13.78 7.66 -27.84
N PRO A 315 14.65 8.60 -28.26
CA PRO A 315 15.31 9.55 -27.36
C PRO A 315 14.32 10.41 -26.56
N ASP A 316 13.21 10.83 -27.16
CA ASP A 316 12.25 11.74 -26.52
C ASP A 316 11.51 11.07 -25.37
N MET A 317 11.47 9.73 -25.42
CA MET A 317 10.84 8.85 -24.45
C MET A 317 11.86 8.15 -23.53
N CYS A 318 13.13 8.54 -23.57
CA CYS A 318 14.18 7.90 -22.78
C CYS A 318 14.26 8.54 -21.40
N LEU A 319 13.94 7.77 -20.34
CA LEU A 319 14.04 8.25 -18.97
C LEU A 319 15.45 8.73 -18.61
N LEU A 320 16.50 8.03 -19.05
CA LEU A 320 17.88 8.43 -18.82
C LEU A 320 18.27 9.70 -19.60
N GLY A 321 17.57 10.03 -20.69
CA GLY A 321 17.79 11.27 -21.44
C GLY A 321 17.06 12.47 -20.84
N ALA A 322 15.96 12.23 -20.10
CA ALA A 322 15.21 13.28 -19.41
C ALA A 322 15.81 13.67 -18.05
N LEU A 323 16.54 12.73 -17.41
CA LEU A 323 17.29 12.95 -16.16
C LEU A 323 18.57 13.75 -16.42
#